data_AF-A0A640WA86-F1
#
_entry.id   AF-A0A640WA86-F1
#
_cell.length_a   1.000
_cell.length_b   1.000
_cell.length_c   1.000
_cell.angle_alpha   90.00
_cell.angle_beta   90.00
_cell.angle_gamma   90.00
#
_symmetry.space_group_name_H-M   'P 1'
#
loop_
_entity.id
_entity.type
_entity.pdbx_description
1 polymer ?
#
loop_
_entity_poly.entity_id
_entity_poly.type
_entity_poly.pdbx_seq_one_letter_code
_entity_poly.pdbx_strand_id
1 'polypeptide(L)' 'MAINEIRCGRCDRMLARAGEFQLLEIKCPRCGHLHTQRATSPGPRRNPRGQTYHSLDGRQAPSR' A
#
# COMPACT_ATOMS: atom_id res chain seq x y z
N MET A 1 13.26 5.69 0.92
CA MET A 1 11.96 6.01 1.57
C MET A 1 11.15 6.86 0.61
N ALA A 2 9.95 6.42 0.23
CA ALA A 2 9.11 7.19 -0.70
C ALA A 2 8.41 8.34 0.05
N ILE A 3 8.33 9.51 -0.58
CA ILE A 3 7.63 10.68 -0.04
C ILE A 3 6.39 10.95 -0.89
N ASN A 4 5.25 11.14 -0.24
CA ASN A 4 3.97 11.43 -0.86
C ASN A 4 3.61 12.91 -0.68
N GLU A 5 3.03 13.50 -1.72
CA GLU A 5 2.45 14.84 -1.65
C GLU A 5 0.99 14.75 -1.20
N ILE A 6 0.69 15.38 -0.08
CA ILE A 6 -0.66 15.42 0.48
C ILE A 6 -1.29 16.76 0.11
N ARG A 7 -2.45 16.71 -0.53
CA ARG A 7 -3.21 17.88 -1.00
C ARG A 7 -4.50 18.02 -0.22
N CYS A 8 -4.95 19.25 -0.05
CA CYS A 8 -6.22 19.54 0.61
C CYS A 8 -7.39 19.13 -0.28
N GLY A 9 -8.31 18.30 0.24
CA GLY A 9 -9.50 17.87 -0.52
C GLY A 9 -10.52 18.97 -0.85
N ARG A 10 -10.32 20.22 -0.38
CA ARG A 10 -11.21 21.34 -0.67
C ARG A 10 -10.61 22.40 -1.61
N CYS A 11 -9.31 22.68 -1.50
CA CYS A 11 -8.66 23.72 -2.31
C CYS A 11 -7.52 23.21 -3.19
N ASP A 12 -7.29 21.89 -3.21
CA ASP A 12 -6.29 21.16 -4.01
C ASP A 12 -4.84 21.62 -3.88
N ARG A 13 -4.60 22.53 -2.95
CA ARG A 13 -3.28 23.04 -2.62
C ARG A 13 -2.56 22.04 -1.74
N MET A 14 -1.25 21.91 -1.98
CA MET A 14 -0.37 21.06 -1.19
C MET A 14 -0.38 21.49 0.28
N LEU A 15 -0.61 20.51 1.17
CA LEU A 15 -0.61 20.66 2.62
C LEU A 15 0.72 20.20 3.23
N ALA A 16 1.21 19.04 2.80
CA ALA A 16 2.41 18.43 3.37
C ALA A 16 3.10 17.50 2.36
N ARG A 17 4.39 17.25 2.60
CA ARG A 17 5.13 16.12 2.03
C ARG A 17 5.48 15.19 3.17
N ALA A 18 4.97 13.97 3.14
CA ALA A 18 5.14 13.01 4.21
C ALA A 18 5.71 11.70 3.66
N GLY A 19 6.67 11.13 4.38
CA GLY A 19 7.14 9.77 4.14
C GLY A 19 6.13 8.77 4.71
N GLU A 20 6.58 7.99 5.69
CA GLU A 20 5.69 7.09 6.43
C GLU A 20 4.93 7.84 7.52
N PHE A 21 3.61 7.72 7.50
CA PHE A 21 2.72 8.17 8.55
C PHE A 21 1.69 7.08 8.82
N GLN A 22 0.95 7.14 9.92
CA GLN A 22 -0.25 6.30 10.11
C GLN A 22 -1.53 7.11 9.91
N LEU A 23 -1.55 8.32 10.47
CA LEU A 23 -2.67 9.25 10.40
C LEU A 23 -2.12 10.66 10.26
N LEU A 24 -2.75 11.45 9.39
CA LEU A 24 -2.55 12.89 9.28
C LEU A 24 -3.88 13.58 9.57
N GLU A 25 -3.89 14.42 10.60
CA GLU A 25 -4.97 15.37 10.88
C GLU A 25 -4.39 16.77 10.91
N ILE A 26 -4.75 17.60 9.92
CA ILE A 26 -4.23 18.95 9.79
C ILE A 26 -5.28 19.90 9.25
N LYS A 27 -5.41 21.07 9.87
CA LYS A 27 -6.24 22.14 9.33
C LYS A 27 -5.52 22.81 8.18
N CYS A 28 -6.19 22.96 7.03
CA CYS A 28 -5.67 23.72 5.92
C CYS A 28 -5.58 25.21 6.31
N PRO A 29 -4.38 25.83 6.34
CA PRO A 29 -4.25 27.25 6.71
C PRO A 29 -4.85 28.19 5.65
N ARG A 30 -5.19 27.66 4.47
CA ARG A 30 -5.69 28.46 3.34
C ARG A 30 -7.21 28.48 3.25
N CYS A 31 -7.89 27.36 3.51
CA CYS A 31 -9.35 27.26 3.40
C CYS A 31 -10.05 26.86 4.71
N GLY A 32 -9.30 26.55 5.77
CA GLY A 32 -9.84 26.18 7.08
C GLY A 32 -10.40 24.76 7.18
N HIS A 33 -10.45 23.99 6.07
CA HIS A 33 -10.90 22.59 6.08
C HIS A 33 -9.96 21.71 6.92
N LEU A 34 -10.52 20.88 7.80
CA LEU A 34 -9.78 19.86 8.52
C LEU A 34 -9.56 18.66 7.58
N HIS A 35 -8.31 18.44 7.18
CA HIS A 35 -7.92 17.30 6.36
C HIS A 35 -7.54 16.13 7.26
N THR A 36 -8.25 15.01 7.10
CA THR A 36 -7.98 13.76 7.81
C THR A 36 -7.69 12.66 6.79
N GLN A 37 -6.48 12.11 6.83
CA GLN A 37 -6.05 11.06 5.91
C GLN A 37 -5.26 9.97 6.64
N ARG A 38 -5.64 8.71 6.40
CA ARG A 38 -4.85 7.55 6.84
C ARG A 38 -3.80 7.24 5.79
N ALA A 39 -2.64 6.76 6.23
CA ALA A 39 -1.64 6.33 5.29
C ALA A 39 -2.16 5.16 4.46
N THR A 40 -2.01 5.28 3.15
CA THR A 40 -2.06 4.13 2.27
C THR A 40 -0.74 3.42 2.47
N SER A 41 -0.66 2.60 3.51
CA SER A 41 0.48 1.72 3.68
C SER A 41 0.65 0.93 2.39
N PRO A 42 1.86 0.83 1.80
CA PRO A 42 2.17 -0.32 0.97
C PRO A 42 2.19 -1.52 1.94
N GLY A 43 0.99 -2.01 2.31
CA GLY A 43 0.89 -3.23 3.08
C GLY A 43 1.69 -4.30 2.32
N PRO A 44 2.50 -5.12 3.00
CA PRO A 44 3.23 -6.18 2.32
C PRO A 44 2.20 -6.94 1.49
N ARG A 45 2.41 -6.99 0.17
CA ARG A 45 1.67 -7.93 -0.67
C ARG A 45 1.83 -9.26 0.05
N ARG A 46 0.74 -9.78 0.64
CA ARG A 46 0.73 -11.16 1.08
C ARG A 46 0.91 -11.94 -0.20
N ASN A 47 2.15 -12.31 -0.51
CA ASN A 47 2.43 -13.35 -1.48
C ASN A 47 1.56 -14.53 -1.02
N PRO A 48 0.62 -15.02 -1.84
CA PRO A 48 -0.03 -16.29 -1.53
C PRO A 48 1.09 -17.30 -1.40
N ARG A 49 1.36 -17.73 -0.17
CA ARG A 49 2.30 -18.83 0.07
C ARG A 49 1.69 -20.05 -0.61
N GLY A 50 2.40 -20.61 -1.59
CA GLY A 50 2.15 -21.96 -2.07
C GLY A 50 1.54 -22.09 -3.46
N GLN A 51 2.25 -21.64 -4.50
CA GLN A 51 2.24 -22.38 -5.76
C GLN A 51 3.60 -23.04 -5.94
N THR A 52 3.84 -24.08 -5.14
CA THR A 52 4.83 -25.09 -5.49
C THR A 52 4.23 -25.90 -6.63
N TYR A 53 4.64 -25.59 -7.86
CA TYR A 53 4.43 -26.49 -8.98
C TYR A 53 5.39 -27.68 -8.82
N HIS A 54 5.00 -28.66 -8.00
CA HIS A 54 5.60 -29.98 -8.06
C HIS A 54 4.89 -30.75 -9.16
N SER A 55 5.45 -30.73 -10.37
CA SER A 55 5.26 -31.85 -11.29
C SER A 55 5.84 -33.08 -10.60
N LEU A 56 4.98 -33.89 -9.99
CA LEU A 56 5.32 -35.28 -9.75
C LEU A 56 5.24 -35.96 -11.11
N ASP A 57 6.32 -35.84 -11.90
CA ASP A 57 6.57 -36.73 -13.03
C ASP A 57 6.68 -38.14 -12.45
N GLY A 58 5.53 -38.77 -12.29
CA GLY A 58 5.37 -40.13 -11.83
C GLY A 58 6.02 -41.03 -12.85
N ARG A 59 7.22 -41.52 -12.51
CA ARG A 59 7.74 -42.72 -13.17
C ARG A 59 6.80 -43.85 -12.78
N GLN A 60 5.86 -44.17 -13.66
CA GLN A 60 5.06 -45.37 -13.53
C GLN A 60 5.99 -46.56 -13.75
N ALA A 61 6.16 -47.39 -12.73
CA ALA A 61 6.90 -48.64 -12.87
C ALA A 61 6.16 -49.53 -13.88
N PRO A 62 6.80 -50.02 -14.96
CA PRO A 62 6.21 -51.08 -15.74
C PRO A 62 6.26 -52.35 -14.89
N SER A 63 5.09 -52.96 -14.69
CA SER A 63 5.00 -54.32 -14.16
C SER A 63 5.47 -55.30 -15.22
N ARG A 64 6.66 -55.88 -15.04
CA ARG A 64 7.00 -57.22 -15.55
C ARG A 64 8.09 -57.87 -14.72
#